data_AF-A0A7J6HRL5-F1
#
_entry.id   AF-A0A7J6HRL5-F1
#
_cell.length_a   1.000
_cell.length_b   1.000
_cell.length_c   1.000
_cell.angle_alpha   90.00
_cell.angle_beta   90.00
_cell.angle_gamma   90.00
#
_symmetry.space_group_name_H-M   'P 1'
#
loop_
_entity.id
_entity.type
_entity.pdbx_description
1 polymer ?
#
loop_
_entity_poly.entity_id
_entity_poly.type
_entity_poly.pdbx_seq_one_letter_code
_entity_poly.pdbx_strand_id
1 'polypeptide(L)' 'WRKYGQKAVKNNTFPRSYYRCTHHGCNVKKQVQRLTKDEGVVVTTYEGMHTHPIEKHTDNFEHILNQMHIYNPNNF' A
#
# COMPACT_ATOMS: atom_id res chain seq x y z
N TRP A 1 -5.36 -2.91 6.34
CA TRP A 1 -3.96 -3.38 6.24
C TRP A 1 -3.18 -2.90 7.47
N ARG A 2 -2.41 -3.77 8.12
CA ARG A 2 -1.51 -3.43 9.24
C ARG A 2 -0.09 -3.85 8.89
N LYS A 3 0.87 -2.93 9.02
CA LYS A 3 2.29 -3.22 8.81
C LYS A 3 2.76 -4.18 9.91
N TYR A 4 3.44 -5.25 9.52
CA TYR A 4 4.00 -6.23 10.46
C TYR A 4 5.51 -6.41 10.29
N GLY A 5 6.09 -5.90 9.21
CA GLY A 5 7.51 -6.03 8.96
C GLY A 5 8.02 -5.08 7.89
N GLN A 6 9.33 -4.95 7.85
CA GLN A 6 10.06 -4.21 6.85
C GLN A 6 11.42 -4.87 6.64
N LYS A 7 11.90 -4.92 5.40
CA LYS A 7 13.21 -5.48 5.06
C LYS A 7 13.97 -4.55 4.12
N ALA A 8 15.23 -4.29 4.41
CA ALA A 8 16.13 -3.60 3.49
C ALA A 8 16.27 -4.42 2.20
N VAL A 9 16.33 -3.74 1.07
CA VAL A 9 16.42 -4.36 -0.26
C VAL A 9 17.79 -4.00 -0.83
N LYS A 10 18.52 -5.01 -1.29
CA LYS A 10 19.84 -4.80 -1.87
C LYS A 10 19.74 -3.81 -3.03
N ASN A 11 20.61 -2.80 -3.03
CA ASN A 11 20.65 -1.75 -4.05
C ASN A 11 19.35 -0.96 -4.15
N ASN A 12 18.61 -0.76 -3.06
CA ASN A 12 17.43 0.09 -3.07
C ASN A 12 17.42 0.98 -1.82
N THR A 13 17.26 2.28 -2.05
CA THR A 13 17.12 3.30 -1.00
C THR A 13 15.83 3.11 -0.21
N PHE A 14 14.81 2.47 -0.80
CA PHE A 14 13.51 2.21 -0.20
C PHE A 14 13.39 0.75 0.27
N PRO A 15 13.04 0.55 1.56
CA PRO A 15 12.86 -0.79 2.11
C PRO A 15 11.55 -1.40 1.63
N ARG A 16 11.52 -2.74 1.53
CA ARG A 16 10.27 -3.48 1.30
C ARG A 16 9.41 -3.45 2.55
N SER A 17 8.15 -3.06 2.42
CA SER A 17 7.20 -3.08 3.53
C SER A 17 6.22 -4.26 3.42
N TYR A 18 5.92 -4.88 4.55
CA TYR A 18 5.06 -6.05 4.63
C TYR A 18 3.82 -5.76 5.48
N TYR A 19 2.66 -6.09 4.94
CA TYR A 19 1.37 -5.82 5.56
C TYR A 19 0.49 -7.06 5.58
N ARG A 20 -0.34 -7.18 6.61
CA ARG A 20 -1.40 -8.18 6.73
C ARG A 20 -2.76 -7.51 6.70
N CYS A 21 -3.79 -8.23 6.27
CA CYS A 21 -5.16 -7.77 6.42
C CYS A 21 -5.46 -7.53 7.91
N THR A 22 -6.33 -6.55 8.18
CA THR A 22 -6.76 -6.21 9.55
C THR A 22 -8.07 -6.89 9.93
N HIS A 23 -8.81 -7.44 8.96
CA HIS A 23 -10.04 -8.16 9.21
C HIS A 23 -9.73 -9.46 9.98
N HIS A 24 -10.55 -9.75 10.99
CA HIS A 24 -10.35 -10.89 11.87
C HIS A 24 -10.38 -12.21 11.06
N GLY A 25 -9.43 -13.11 11.31
CA GLY A 25 -9.32 -14.39 10.60
C GLY A 25 -8.82 -14.29 9.14
N CYS A 26 -8.56 -13.10 8.61
CA CYS A 26 -8.05 -12.95 7.25
C CYS A 26 -6.53 -13.13 7.20
N ASN A 27 -6.08 -14.07 6.37
CA ASN A 27 -4.67 -14.42 6.20
C ASN A 27 -3.98 -13.70 5.03
N VAL A 28 -4.69 -12.82 4.32
CA VAL A 28 -4.14 -12.12 3.14
C VAL A 28 -3.00 -11.19 3.56
N LYS A 29 -1.91 -11.25 2.80
CA LYS A 29 -0.72 -10.40 2.98
C LYS A 29 -0.48 -9.58 1.72
N LYS A 30 0.21 -8.45 1.88
CA LYS A 30 0.79 -7.73 0.76
C LYS A 30 2.20 -7.23 1.05
N GLN A 31 3.00 -7.18 0.01
CA GLN A 31 4.33 -6.59 0.00
C GLN A 31 4.28 -5.33 -0.87
N VAL A 32 4.89 -4.23 -0.39
CA VAL A 32 5.01 -2.98 -1.15
C VAL A 32 6.48 -2.70 -1.36
N GLN A 33 6.88 -2.55 -2.63
CA GLN A 33 8.25 -2.34 -3.05
C GLN A 33 8.30 -1.24 -4.12
N ARG A 34 9.16 -0.24 -3.91
CA ARG A 34 9.53 0.70 -4.98
C ARG A 34 10.67 0.10 -5.81
N LEU A 35 10.64 0.19 -7.13
CA LEU A 35 11.72 -0.36 -7.96
C LEU A 35 12.98 0.49 -7.83
N THR A 36 14.14 -0.16 -7.89
CA THR A 36 15.43 0.54 -7.89
C THR A 36 15.64 1.31 -9.20
N LYS A 37 15.21 0.74 -10.33
CA LYS A 37 15.46 1.29 -11.67
C LYS A 37 14.57 2.50 -11.98
N ASP A 38 13.40 2.56 -11.36
CA ASP A 38 12.43 3.62 -11.52
C ASP A 38 11.70 3.80 -10.19
N GLU A 39 12.11 4.84 -9.45
CA GLU A 39 11.55 5.15 -8.14
C GLU A 39 10.11 5.65 -8.21
N GLY A 40 9.61 6.03 -9.40
CA GLY A 40 8.20 6.33 -9.64
C GLY A 40 7.32 5.08 -9.60
N VAL A 41 7.88 3.90 -9.84
CA VAL A 41 7.12 2.65 -9.90
C VAL A 41 7.08 1.96 -8.54
N VAL A 42 5.86 1.76 -8.03
CA VAL A 42 5.58 0.99 -6.81
C VAL A 42 4.88 -0.31 -7.17
N VAL A 43 5.58 -1.42 -6.96
CA VAL A 43 5.06 -2.78 -7.12
C VAL A 43 4.42 -3.23 -5.81
N THR A 44 3.16 -3.67 -5.88
CA THR A 44 2.46 -4.30 -4.76
C THR A 44 2.12 -5.74 -5.11
N THR A 45 2.60 -6.68 -4.30
CA THR A 45 2.33 -8.12 -4.47
C THR A 45 1.38 -8.59 -3.38
N TYR A 46 0.28 -9.23 -3.76
CA TYR A 46 -0.72 -9.79 -2.84
C TYR A 46 -0.57 -11.31 -2.74
N GLU A 47 -0.76 -11.86 -1.55
CA GLU A 47 -0.74 -13.30 -1.28
C GLU A 47 -2.03 -13.69 -0.56
N GLY A 48 -2.78 -14.63 -1.16
CA GLY A 48 -4.09 -15.09 -0.69
C GLY A 48 -5.26 -14.34 -1.32
N MET A 49 -6.47 -14.72 -0.91
CA MET A 49 -7.72 -14.13 -1.38
C MET A 49 -8.57 -13.69 -0.19
N HIS A 50 -9.18 -12.51 -0.29
CA HIS A 50 -10.10 -12.03 0.73
C HIS A 50 -11.44 -12.79 0.65
N THR A 51 -11.91 -13.28 1.80
CA THR A 51 -13.21 -13.96 1.94
C THR A 51 -14.17 -13.18 2.84
N HIS A 52 -13.95 -11.86 2.95
CA HIS A 52 -14.74 -10.95 3.74
C HIS A 52 -15.09 -9.71 2.90
N PRO A 53 -16.19 -9.01 3.21
CA PRO A 53 -16.54 -7.77 2.53
C PRO A 53 -15.47 -6.70 2.77
N ILE A 54 -15.42 -5.74 1.84
CA ILE A 54 -14.57 -4.56 1.98
C ILE A 54 -15.33 -3.56 2.86
N GLU A 55 -14.86 -3.35 4.09
CA GLU A 55 -15.52 -2.45 5.06
C GLU A 55 -15.44 -0.96 4.64
N LYS A 56 -14.44 -0.60 3.83
CA LYS A 56 -14.31 0.75 3.26
C LYS A 56 -14.41 0.67 1.75
N HIS A 57 -15.56 1.05 1.22
CA HIS A 57 -15.76 1.22 -0.22
C HIS A 57 -14.61 2.01 -0.81
N THR A 58 -14.21 1.69 -2.05
CA THR A 58 -13.11 2.36 -2.78
C THR A 58 -13.18 3.87 -2.59
N ASP A 59 -12.28 4.40 -1.75
CA ASP A 59 -12.03 5.82 -1.67
C ASP A 59 -11.70 6.27 -3.10
N ASN A 60 -12.52 7.17 -3.66
CA ASN A 60 -12.29 7.74 -4.98
C ASN A 60 -10.82 8.19 -5.07
N PHE A 61 -10.18 8.04 -6.23
CA PHE A 61 -8.79 8.43 -6.46
C PHE A 61 -8.50 9.85 -5.94
N GLU A 62 -9.46 10.76 -6.11
CA GLU A 62 -9.43 12.11 -5.55
C GLU A 62 -9.31 12.14 -4.02
N HIS A 63 -10.07 11.30 -3.31
CA HIS A 63 -10.01 11.22 -1.86
C HIS A 63 -8.65 10.72 -1.38
N ILE A 64 -8.06 9.74 -2.09
CA ILE A 64 -6.72 9.21 -1.80
C ILE A 64 -5.66 10.29 -2.03
N LEU A 65 -5.72 11.02 -3.15
CA LEU A 65 -4.76 12.09 -3.46
C LEU A 65 -4.81 13.24 -2.44
N ASN A 66 -6.02 13.60 -2.01
CA ASN A 66 -6.22 14.64 -0.99
C ASN A 66 -5.68 14.21 0.38
N GLN A 67 -5.93 12.96 0.81
CA GLN A 67 -5.37 12.42 2.06
C GLN A 67 -3.84 12.36 2.05
N MET A 68 -3.23 12.13 0.89
CA MET A 68 -1.78 12.11 0.72
C MET A 68 -1.17 13.51 0.55
N HIS A 69 -1.98 14.57 0.57
CA HIS A 69 -1.59 15.98 0.34
C HIS A 69 -0.87 16.19 -1.01
N ILE A 70 -1.15 15.35 -2.01
CA ILE A 70 -0.52 15.43 -3.35
C ILE A 70 -1.30 16.41 -4.25
N TYR A 71 -2.59 16.56 -4.00
CA TYR A 71 -3.46 17.52 -4.66
C TYR A 71 -4.14 18.39 -3.59
N ASN A 72 -4.04 19.71 -3.72
CA ASN A 72 -4.76 20.67 -2.89
C ASN A 72 -5.52 21.63 -3.83
N PRO A 73 -6.86 21.46 -3.99
CA PRO A 73 -7.65 22.34 -4.86
C PRO A 73 -7.82 23.76 -4.29
N ASN A 74 -7.44 24.01 -3.03
CA ASN A 74 -7.54 25.33 -2.38
C ASN A 74 -6.27 26.19 -2.54
N ASN A 75 -5.39 25.87 -3.49
CA ASN A 75 -4.21 26.68 -3.84
C ASN A 75 -4.48 27.58 -5.07
N PHE A 76 -5.62 28.28 -5.05
CA PHE A 76 -5.84 29.50 -5.85
C PHE A 76 -5.98 30.68 -4.89
#